data_AF-T1C5S9-F1
#
_entry.id   AF-T1C5S9-F1
#
_cell.length_a   1.000
_cell.length_b   1.000
_cell.length_c   1.000
_cell.angle_alpha   90.00
_cell.angle_beta   90.00
_cell.angle_gamma   90.00
#
_symmetry.space_group_name_H-M   'P 1'
#
loop_
_entity.id
_entity.type
_entity.pdbx_description
1 polymer ?
#
loop_
_entity_poly.entity_id
_entity_poly.type
_entity_poly.pdbx_seq_one_letter_code
_entity_poly.pdbx_strand_id
1 'polypeptide(L)'
;MAVSASSTALSGRLPRFDTQPDWQRVTRLLQQSRALDDIEETRLLPSRQVLYQFSARGHDLAQILLGLQLTDPHDGVSVYYRSRPLMLAVGVDWRTRQPLPLARSGGVQRRP
;
A
#
# COMPACT_ATOMS: atom_id res chain seq x y z
N MET A 1 28.52 10.38 -41.23
CA MET A 1 27.55 9.33 -40.92
C MET A 1 26.97 9.61 -39.54
N ALA A 2 25.74 10.11 -39.44
CA ALA A 2 25.06 10.32 -38.16
C ALA A 2 24.13 9.13 -37.91
N VAL A 3 24.36 8.39 -36.82
CA VAL A 3 23.51 7.28 -36.41
C VAL A 3 22.25 7.87 -35.79
N SER A 4 21.11 7.72 -36.47
CA SER A 4 19.81 8.12 -35.95
C SER A 4 19.41 7.14 -34.85
N ALA A 5 19.47 7.57 -33.59
CA ALA A 5 18.93 6.80 -32.48
C ALA A 5 17.39 6.94 -32.53
N SER A 6 16.72 5.94 -33.11
CA SER A 6 15.28 5.81 -33.01
C SER A 6 14.91 5.57 -31.54
N SER A 7 14.52 6.63 -30.85
CA SER A 7 13.88 6.54 -29.55
C SER A 7 12.54 5.85 -29.75
N THR A 8 12.49 4.56 -29.41
CA THR A 8 11.23 3.86 -29.17
C THR A 8 10.58 4.57 -27.99
N ALA A 9 9.80 5.61 -28.28
CA ALA A 9 9.00 6.28 -27.27
C ALA A 9 8.24 5.18 -26.53
N LEU A 10 8.44 5.09 -25.20
CA LEU A 10 7.57 4.31 -24.33
C LEU A 10 6.15 4.77 -24.68
N SER A 11 5.43 3.99 -25.49
CA SER A 11 3.99 4.10 -25.66
C SER A 11 3.32 3.55 -24.40
N GLY A 12 3.80 4.01 -23.24
CA GLY A 12 3.14 3.85 -21.98
C GLY A 12 1.89 4.69 -22.07
N ARG A 13 0.74 4.02 -22.04
CA ARG A 13 -0.57 4.64 -21.93
C ARG A 13 -0.51 5.63 -20.77
N LEU A 14 -0.57 6.94 -21.03
CA LEU A 14 -0.63 7.92 -19.95
C LEU A 14 -1.85 7.57 -19.08
N PRO A 15 -1.69 7.46 -17.75
CA PRO A 15 -2.80 7.11 -16.88
C PRO A 15 -3.92 8.14 -17.07
N ARG A 16 -5.13 7.67 -17.38
CA ARG A 16 -6.31 8.52 -17.46
C ARG A 16 -6.74 8.83 -16.02
N PHE A 17 -6.49 10.05 -15.58
CA PHE A 17 -6.91 10.54 -14.25
C PHE A 17 -8.40 10.97 -14.20
N ASP A 18 -9.19 10.63 -15.22
CA ASP A 18 -10.53 11.21 -15.43
C ASP A 18 -11.61 10.66 -14.50
N THR A 19 -11.33 9.62 -13.70
CA THR A 19 -12.29 9.08 -12.73
C THR A 19 -11.91 9.52 -11.33
N GLN A 20 -12.80 10.27 -10.67
CA GLN A 20 -12.63 10.59 -9.26
C GLN A 20 -12.46 9.30 -8.44
N PRO A 21 -11.60 9.30 -7.41
CA PRO A 21 -11.48 8.15 -6.52
C PRO A 21 -12.83 7.78 -5.91
N ASP A 22 -13.06 6.48 -5.70
CA ASP A 22 -14.17 6.02 -4.87
C ASP A 22 -13.93 6.46 -3.41
N TRP A 23 -14.47 7.63 -3.08
CA TRP A 23 -14.29 8.25 -1.77
C TRP A 23 -14.90 7.44 -0.64
N GLN A 24 -15.93 6.63 -0.89
CA GLN A 24 -16.48 5.74 0.13
C GLN A 24 -15.47 4.64 0.47
N ARG A 25 -14.85 4.04 -0.55
CA ARG A 25 -13.78 3.05 -0.35
C ARG A 25 -12.55 3.67 0.30
N VAL A 26 -12.11 4.84 -0.15
CA VAL A 26 -10.96 5.56 0.44
C VAL A 26 -11.22 5.85 1.92
N THR A 27 -12.39 6.39 2.25
CA THR A 27 -12.77 6.72 3.63
C THR A 27 -12.81 5.46 4.51
N ARG A 28 -13.37 4.35 4.01
CA ARG A 28 -13.40 3.08 4.74
C ARG A 28 -11.99 2.58 5.05
N LEU A 29 -11.11 2.57 4.05
CA LEU A 29 -9.71 2.15 4.22
C LEU A 29 -8.96 3.04 5.21
N LEU A 30 -9.21 4.35 5.16
CA LEU A 30 -8.61 5.30 6.08
C LEU A 30 -9.06 5.04 7.52
N GLN A 31 -10.36 4.89 7.76
CA GLN A 31 -10.89 4.56 9.08
C GLN A 31 -10.36 3.23 9.60
N GLN A 32 -10.25 2.22 8.74
CA GLN A 32 -9.66 0.92 9.10
C GLN A 32 -8.19 1.04 9.51
N SER A 33 -7.39 1.78 8.73
CA SER A 33 -5.98 2.05 9.05
C SER A 33 -5.83 2.71 10.43
N ARG A 34 -6.67 3.74 10.71
CA ARG A 34 -6.66 4.45 11.99
C ARG A 34 -7.12 3.60 13.16
N ALA A 35 -8.19 2.81 12.99
CA ALA A 35 -8.64 1.90 14.03
C ALA A 35 -7.57 0.86 14.38
N LEU A 36 -6.80 0.36 13.41
CA LEU A 36 -5.69 -0.55 13.66
C LEU A 36 -4.55 0.14 14.43
N ASP A 37 -4.18 1.36 14.03
CA ASP A 37 -3.17 2.15 14.75
C ASP A 37 -3.60 2.38 16.21
N ASP A 38 -4.87 2.70 16.45
CA ASP A 38 -5.43 2.96 17.78
C ASP A 38 -5.45 1.68 18.63
N ILE A 39 -5.82 0.53 18.07
CA ILE A 39 -5.77 -0.76 18.78
C ILE A 39 -4.34 -1.13 19.15
N GLU A 40 -3.39 -0.95 18.23
CA GLU A 40 -1.98 -1.21 18.48
C GLU A 40 -1.45 -0.29 19.60
N GLU A 41 -1.73 1.01 19.53
CA GLU A 41 -1.26 2.03 20.47
C GLU A 41 -1.87 1.87 21.87
N THR A 42 -3.19 1.63 21.95
CA THR A 42 -3.92 1.66 23.23
C THR A 42 -4.03 0.31 23.93
N ARG A 43 -3.90 -0.81 23.19
CA ARG A 43 -4.11 -2.16 23.74
C ARG A 43 -2.90 -3.06 23.58
N LEU A 44 -2.40 -3.20 22.35
CA LEU A 44 -1.40 -4.25 22.04
C LEU A 44 0.01 -3.87 22.52
N LEU A 45 0.40 -2.60 22.36
CA LEU A 45 1.70 -2.10 22.80
C LEU A 45 1.80 -2.10 24.35
N PRO A 46 0.82 -1.58 25.12
CA PRO A 46 0.86 -1.65 26.59
C PRO A 46 0.89 -3.08 27.13
N SER A 47 0.19 -4.02 26.48
CA SER A 47 0.18 -5.43 26.86
C SER A 47 1.36 -6.24 26.30
N ARG A 48 2.32 -5.58 25.61
CA ARG A 48 3.52 -6.18 25.00
C ARG A 48 3.22 -7.31 24.02
N GLN A 49 2.02 -7.34 23.45
CA GLN A 49 1.64 -8.27 22.38
C GLN A 49 2.24 -7.86 21.04
N VAL A 50 2.58 -6.57 20.90
CA VAL A 50 3.35 -6.02 19.78
C VAL A 50 4.55 -5.29 20.38
N LEU A 51 5.74 -5.52 19.80
CA LEU A 51 6.99 -4.92 20.26
C LEU A 51 7.12 -3.44 19.87
N TYR A 52 6.58 -3.07 18.70
CA TYR A 52 6.67 -1.72 18.15
C TYR A 52 5.37 -1.33 17.46
N GLN A 53 4.88 -0.13 17.75
CA GLN A 53 3.78 0.48 17.03
C GLN A 53 4.36 1.49 16.03
N PHE A 54 4.02 1.29 14.75
CA PHE A 54 4.35 2.22 13.67
C PHE A 54 3.06 2.74 13.05
N SER A 55 2.61 3.85 13.63
CA SER A 55 1.50 4.64 13.12
C SER A 55 1.74 5.08 11.67
N ALA A 56 0.72 4.87 10.83
CA ALA A 56 0.71 5.38 9.46
C ALA A 56 0.04 6.76 9.34
N ARG A 57 -0.33 7.36 10.49
CA ARG A 57 -0.99 8.66 10.55
C ARG A 57 -0.21 9.69 9.72
N GLY A 58 -0.92 10.34 8.80
CA GLY A 58 -0.37 11.34 7.87
C GLY A 58 0.09 10.77 6.52
N HIS A 59 0.31 9.46 6.42
CA HIS A 59 0.63 8.78 5.16
C HIS A 59 -0.59 8.06 4.54
N ASP A 60 -1.68 7.89 5.29
CA ASP A 60 -2.80 7.03 4.90
C ASP A 60 -3.41 7.41 3.56
N LEU A 61 -3.78 8.68 3.39
CA LEU A 61 -4.50 9.12 2.19
C LEU A 61 -3.67 8.88 0.92
N ALA A 62 -2.40 9.28 0.94
CA ALA A 62 -1.50 9.13 -0.20
C ALA A 62 -1.28 7.64 -0.54
N GLN A 63 -1.02 6.81 0.47
CA GLN A 63 -0.81 5.38 0.28
C GLN A 63 -2.07 4.64 -0.19
N ILE A 64 -3.25 5.02 0.32
CA ILE A 64 -4.53 4.44 -0.10
C ILE A 64 -4.80 4.81 -1.55
N LEU A 65 -4.69 6.09 -1.91
CA LEU A 65 -4.92 6.54 -3.28
C LEU A 65 -3.96 5.86 -4.25
N LEU A 66 -2.66 5.78 -3.91
CA LEU A 66 -1.69 5.07 -4.73
C LEU A 66 -2.04 3.59 -4.88
N GLY A 67 -2.33 2.89 -3.78
CA GLY A 67 -2.67 1.47 -3.80
C GLY A 67 -3.92 1.15 -4.61
N LEU A 68 -4.91 2.06 -4.62
CA LEU A 68 -6.11 1.91 -5.44
C LEU A 68 -5.88 2.12 -6.94
N GLN A 69 -4.77 2.77 -7.33
CA GLN A 69 -4.37 2.92 -8.73
C GLN A 69 -3.55 1.74 -9.26
N LEU A 70 -3.01 0.89 -8.37
CA LEU A 70 -2.28 -0.33 -8.74
C LEU A 70 -3.25 -1.42 -9.21
N THR A 71 -3.67 -1.31 -10.47
CA THR A 71 -4.72 -2.15 -11.07
C THR A 71 -4.22 -3.01 -12.23
N ASP A 72 -3.02 -2.74 -12.75
CA ASP A 72 -2.40 -3.53 -13.81
C ASP A 72 -1.80 -4.83 -13.23
N PRO A 73 -1.90 -5.97 -13.94
CA PRO A 73 -1.28 -7.23 -13.52
C PRO A 73 0.24 -7.14 -13.28
N HIS A 74 0.92 -6.17 -13.90
CA HIS A 74 2.36 -5.96 -13.76
C HIS A 74 2.73 -4.86 -12.76
N ASP A 75 1.74 -4.25 -12.09
CA ASP A 75 2.00 -3.26 -11.05
C ASP A 75 2.68 -3.92 -9.83
N GLY A 76 3.84 -3.38 -9.47
CA GLY A 76 4.62 -3.81 -8.33
C GLY A 76 4.73 -2.70 -7.29
N VAL A 77 4.69 -3.06 -6.01
CA VAL A 77 4.98 -2.14 -4.92
C VAL A 77 5.79 -2.82 -3.83
N SER A 78 6.78 -2.10 -3.29
CA SER A 78 7.51 -2.52 -2.10
C SER A 78 6.91 -1.85 -0.87
N VAL A 79 6.75 -2.62 0.19
CA VAL A 79 6.19 -2.15 1.46
C VAL A 79 7.30 -1.97 2.49
N TYR A 80 7.11 -1.04 3.42
CA TYR A 80 7.94 -0.88 4.61
C TYR A 80 7.06 -0.88 5.86
N TYR A 81 7.67 -0.80 7.04
CA TYR A 81 6.98 -0.95 8.34
C TYR A 81 5.86 0.08 8.60
N ARG A 82 5.72 1.13 7.76
CA ARG A 82 4.64 2.13 7.80
C ARG A 82 3.71 2.08 6.57
N SER A 83 3.68 0.96 5.85
CA SER A 83 2.87 0.77 4.63
C SER A 83 1.52 0.10 4.88
N ARG A 84 1.01 0.07 6.11
CA ARG A 84 -0.29 -0.55 6.44
C ARG A 84 -1.45 -0.03 5.56
N PRO A 85 -1.64 1.28 5.34
CA PRO A 85 -2.70 1.78 4.47
C PRO A 85 -2.58 1.27 3.02
N LEU A 86 -1.36 1.23 2.49
CA LEU A 86 -1.09 0.68 1.15
C LEU A 86 -1.46 -0.81 1.08
N MET A 87 -1.05 -1.60 2.09
CA MET A 87 -1.36 -3.03 2.17
C MET A 87 -2.86 -3.30 2.21
N LEU A 88 -3.61 -2.51 3.00
CA LEU A 88 -5.07 -2.59 3.03
C LEU A 88 -5.68 -2.24 1.66
N ALA A 89 -5.17 -1.22 0.99
CA ALA A 89 -5.69 -0.76 -0.30
C ALA A 89 -5.53 -1.79 -1.42
N VAL A 90 -4.37 -2.47 -1.48
CA VAL A 90 -4.10 -3.54 -2.46
C VAL A 90 -4.76 -4.88 -2.10
N GLY A 91 -5.48 -4.94 -0.98
CA GLY A 91 -6.32 -6.09 -0.59
C GLY A 91 -5.62 -7.15 0.25
N VAL A 92 -4.49 -6.83 0.89
CA VAL A 92 -3.90 -7.75 1.88
C VAL A 92 -4.81 -7.84 3.09
N ASP A 93 -5.22 -9.05 3.45
CA ASP A 93 -6.05 -9.27 4.62
C ASP A 93 -5.24 -9.05 5.91
N TRP A 94 -5.69 -8.11 6.73
CA TRP A 94 -5.07 -7.79 8.02
C TRP A 94 -5.11 -8.98 9.00
N ARG A 95 -6.06 -9.92 8.84
CA ARG A 95 -6.14 -11.12 9.70
C ARG A 95 -5.04 -12.13 9.41
N THR A 96 -4.45 -12.08 8.22
CA THR A 96 -3.38 -13.01 7.81
C THR A 96 -2.00 -12.64 8.37
N ARG A 97 -1.95 -11.82 9.42
CA ARG A 97 -0.70 -11.35 10.04
C ARG A 97 0.06 -12.52 10.69
N GLN A 98 0.92 -13.18 9.90
CA GLN A 98 2.12 -13.77 10.48
C GLN A 98 3.03 -12.62 10.93
N PRO A 99 3.65 -12.70 12.12
CA PRO A 99 4.72 -11.78 12.49
C PRO A 99 5.87 -12.00 11.51
N LEU A 100 5.88 -11.24 10.41
CA LEU A 100 6.89 -11.38 9.37
C LEU A 100 8.23 -10.87 9.93
N PRO A 101 9.31 -11.67 9.93
CA PRO A 101 10.65 -11.14 10.03
C PRO A 101 10.88 -10.31 8.76
N LEU A 102 10.81 -8.98 8.88
CA LEU A 102 11.09 -8.03 7.80
C LEU A 102 12.58 -8.10 7.41
N ALA A 103 13.03 -9.20 6.79
CA ALA A 103 14.40 -9.30 6.26
C ALA A 103 14.66 -10.46 5.29
N ARG A 104 13.74 -11.40 5.04
CA ARG A 104 14.00 -12.46 4.05
C ARG A 104 12.81 -12.75 3.14
N SER A 105 12.92 -12.16 1.95
CA SER A 105 12.47 -12.71 0.65
C SER A 105 10.98 -13.01 0.48
N GLY A 106 10.30 -12.12 -0.24
CA GLY A 106 8.96 -12.35 -0.80
C GLY A 106 8.12 -11.07 -0.74
N GLY A 107 8.13 -10.28 -1.82
CA GLY A 107 7.28 -9.10 -1.93
C GLY A 107 5.81 -9.46 -1.73
N VAL A 108 5.03 -8.52 -1.19
CA VAL A 108 3.58 -8.65 -1.04
C VAL A 108 2.97 -8.70 -2.45
N GLN A 109 2.46 -9.88 -2.84
CA GLN A 109 1.74 -10.06 -4.09
C GLN A 109 0.24 -10.11 -3.83
N ARG A 110 -0.52 -9.39 -4.66
CA ARG A 110 -1.98 -9.40 -4.67
C ARG A 110 -2.47 -10.77 -5.13
N ARG A 111 -3.41 -11.39 -4.41
CA ARG A 111 -4.07 -12.62 -4.87
C ARG A 111 -5.01 -12.31 -6.05
N PRO A 112 -5.18 -13.24 -7.01
CA PRO A 112 -6.04 -13.07 -8.18
C PRO A 112 -7.48 -12.73 -7.80
#